data_AF-A0A966VBJ7-F1
#
_entry.id   AF-A0A966VBJ7-F1
#
_cell.length_a   1.000
_cell.length_b   1.000
_cell.length_c   1.000
_cell.angle_alpha   90.00
_cell.angle_beta   90.00
_cell.angle_gamma   90.00
#
_symmetry.space_group_name_H-M   'P 1'
#
loop_
_entity.id
_entity.type
_entity.pdbx_description
1 polymer ?
#
loop_
_entity_poly.entity_id
_entity_poly.type
_entity_poly.pdbx_seq_one_letter_code
_entity_poly.pdbx_strand_id
1 'polypeptide(L)'
;MEKVVFKQPVHVGELATFMARINYVGKTSMEVGIKVVTENPRNGECRHVMTCFFYMISVDENRKPVELEAFTPETDEDKERWAAAMRRKENLSA
;
A
#
# COMPACT_ATOMS: atom_id res chain seq x y z
N MET A 1 10.03 1.40 -4.79
CA MET A 1 8.72 0.81 -5.08
C MET A 1 8.95 -0.65 -5.38
N GLU A 2 8.23 -1.57 -4.74
CA GLU A 2 8.31 -2.98 -5.13
C GLU A 2 7.73 -3.18 -6.53
N LYS A 3 8.06 -4.31 -7.15
CA LYS A 3 7.54 -4.68 -8.47
C LYS A 3 6.01 -4.72 -8.45
N VAL A 4 5.39 -3.86 -9.26
CA VAL A 4 3.92 -3.87 -9.45
C VAL A 4 3.58 -4.94 -10.47
N VAL A 5 2.70 -5.86 -10.08
CA VAL A 5 2.18 -6.90 -10.97
C VAL A 5 0.70 -6.62 -11.23
N PHE A 6 0.39 -6.37 -12.49
CA PHE A 6 -0.98 -6.28 -12.98
C PHE A 6 -1.49 -7.69 -13.23
N LYS A 7 -2.48 -8.12 -12.45
CA LYS A 7 -3.12 -9.44 -12.60
C LYS A 7 -4.06 -9.46 -13.80
N GLN A 8 -4.74 -8.34 -14.03
CA GLN A 8 -5.76 -8.17 -15.07
C GLN A 8 -5.75 -6.73 -15.59
N PRO A 9 -6.14 -6.49 -16.86
CA PRO A 9 -6.26 -5.14 -17.41
C PRO A 9 -7.42 -4.37 -16.77
N VAL A 10 -7.29 -3.04 -16.78
CA VAL A 10 -8.38 -2.10 -16.48
C VAL A 10 -8.92 -1.58 -17.81
N HIS A 11 -10.22 -1.69 -18.05
CA HIS A 11 -10.84 -1.25 -19.30
C HIS A 11 -11.43 0.15 -19.18
N VAL A 12 -11.54 0.83 -20.32
CA VAL A 12 -12.18 2.15 -20.39
C VAL A 12 -13.65 2.03 -19.98
N GLY A 13 -14.08 2.92 -19.09
CA GLY A 13 -15.45 2.94 -18.56
C GLY A 13 -15.66 2.11 -17.29
N GLU A 14 -14.62 1.46 -16.77
CA GLU A 14 -14.66 0.79 -15.47
C GLU A 14 -14.37 1.77 -14.33
N LEU A 15 -15.00 1.54 -13.17
CA LEU A 15 -14.70 2.27 -11.94
C LEU A 15 -13.54 1.60 -11.23
N ALA A 16 -12.45 2.33 -10.99
CA ALA A 16 -11.31 1.84 -10.22
C ALA A 16 -11.36 2.32 -8.77
N THR A 17 -11.38 1.39 -7.83
CA THR A 17 -11.39 1.66 -6.39
C THR A 17 -10.06 1.26 -5.77
N PHE A 18 -9.41 2.22 -5.11
CA PHE A 18 -8.12 2.06 -4.45
C PHE A 18 -8.32 1.99 -2.95
N MET A 19 -8.03 0.84 -2.37
CA MET A 19 -8.08 0.63 -0.92
C MET A 19 -6.66 0.66 -0.39
N ALA A 20 -6.31 1.74 0.31
CA ALA A 20 -4.98 1.95 0.88
C ALA A 20 -5.00 1.76 2.40
N ARG A 21 -3.92 1.17 2.95
CA ARG A 21 -3.70 1.04 4.39
C ARG A 21 -2.21 1.17 4.72
N ILE A 22 -1.90 1.81 5.83
CA ILE A 22 -0.54 1.82 6.38
C ILE A 22 -0.27 0.43 6.96
N ASN A 23 0.76 -0.24 6.45
CA ASN A 23 1.17 -1.57 6.93
C ASN A 23 2.34 -1.49 7.90
N TYR A 24 3.17 -0.44 7.80
CA TYR A 24 4.36 -0.26 8.62
C TYR A 24 4.70 1.22 8.75
N VAL A 25 5.20 1.62 9.92
CA VAL A 25 5.75 2.96 10.19
C VAL A 25 7.15 2.78 10.76
N GLY A 26 8.13 3.35 10.07
CA GLY A 26 9.49 3.53 10.55
C GLY A 26 9.66 4.94 11.14
N LYS A 27 10.92 5.37 11.31
CA LYS A 27 11.22 6.66 11.92
C LYS A 27 10.66 7.84 11.11
N THR A 28 10.94 7.89 9.81
CA THR A 28 10.51 8.98 8.92
C THR A 28 9.76 8.49 7.69
N SER A 29 9.52 7.19 7.61
CA SER A 29 8.92 6.53 6.44
C SER A 29 7.81 5.58 6.83
N MET A 30 6.95 5.29 5.88
CA MET A 30 5.84 4.36 6.05
C MET A 30 5.69 3.47 4.82
N GLU A 31 5.31 2.22 5.01
CA GLU A 31 4.84 1.35 3.93
C GLU A 31 3.32 1.44 3.84
N VAL A 32 2.82 1.76 2.65
CA VAL A 32 1.40 1.80 2.32
C VAL A 32 1.08 0.65 1.36
N GLY A 33 0.23 -0.28 1.82
CA GLY A 33 -0.33 -1.32 0.97
C GLY A 33 -1.57 -0.82 0.25
N ILE A 34 -1.66 -1.07 -1.06
CA ILE A 34 -2.78 -0.66 -1.89
C ILE A 34 -3.35 -1.88 -2.60
N LYS A 35 -4.65 -2.11 -2.44
CA LYS A 35 -5.44 -3.06 -3.22
C LYS A 35 -6.29 -2.27 -4.21
N VAL A 36 -6.18 -2.58 -5.49
CA VAL A 36 -6.96 -1.93 -6.55
C VAL A 36 -7.97 -2.94 -7.08
N VAL A 37 -9.25 -2.59 -7.03
CA VAL A 37 -10.33 -3.35 -7.64
C VAL A 37 -11.01 -2.51 -8.71
N THR A 38 -11.49 -3.16 -9.76
CA THR A 38 -12.30 -2.52 -10.80
C THR A 38 -13.71 -3.05 -10.77
N GLU A 39 -14.69 -2.20 -11.05
CA GLU A 39 -16.09 -2.55 -11.20
C GLU A 39 -16.60 -2.10 -12.58
N ASN A 40 -17.27 -3.00 -13.30
CA ASN A 40 -18.01 -2.62 -14.50
C ASN A 40 -19.41 -2.11 -14.08
N PRO A 41 -19.72 -0.81 -14.26
CA PRO A 41 -20.95 -0.21 -13.74
C PRO A 41 -22.23 -0.71 -14.43
N ARG A 42 -22.13 -1.43 -15.55
CA ARG A 42 -23.30 -1.96 -16.29
C ARG A 42 -23.80 -3.29 -15.74
N ASN A 43 -22.89 -4.14 -15.27
CA ASN A 43 -23.20 -5.50 -14.84
C ASN A 43 -22.75 -5.80 -13.40
N GLY A 44 -22.06 -4.87 -12.73
CA GLY A 44 -21.57 -5.01 -11.36
C GLY A 44 -20.38 -5.96 -11.21
N GLU A 45 -19.72 -6.33 -12.31
CA GLU A 45 -18.59 -7.27 -12.25
C GLU A 45 -17.38 -6.62 -11.57
N CYS A 46 -16.97 -7.18 -10.44
CA CYS A 46 -15.83 -6.71 -9.65
C CYS A 46 -14.59 -7.61 -9.83
N ARG A 47 -13.43 -7.01 -10.06
CA ARG A 47 -12.16 -7.72 -10.29
C ARG A 47 -11.00 -7.13 -9.51
N HIS A 48 -10.10 -7.99 -9.03
CA HIS A 48 -8.85 -7.57 -8.37
C HIS A 48 -7.74 -7.42 -9.41
N VAL A 49 -7.39 -6.17 -9.73
CA VAL A 49 -6.41 -5.89 -10.80
C VAL A 49 -4.97 -5.84 -10.31
N MET A 50 -4.72 -5.31 -9.11
CA MET A 50 -3.38 -5.34 -8.52
C MET A 50 -3.38 -5.19 -7.00
N THR A 51 -2.32 -5.68 -6.37
CA THR A 51 -1.90 -5.27 -5.03
C THR A 51 -0.46 -4.81 -5.11
N CYS A 52 -0.15 -3.67 -4.52
CA CYS A 52 1.18 -3.07 -4.53
C CYS A 52 1.51 -2.39 -3.20
N PHE A 53 2.80 -2.15 -2.98
CA PHE A 53 3.34 -1.57 -1.75
C PHE A 53 4.23 -0.37 -2.09
N PHE A 54 3.94 0.77 -1.47
CA PHE A 54 4.67 2.02 -1.63
C PHE A 54 5.38 2.39 -0.33
N TYR A 55 6.60 2.90 -0.46
CA TYR A 55 7.29 3.55 0.65
C TYR A 55 7.13 5.05 0.49
N MET A 56 6.58 5.69 1.51
CA MET A 56 6.42 7.15 1.57
C MET A 56 7.33 7.70 2.68
N ILE A 57 7.82 8.92 2.49
CA ILE A 57 8.67 9.61 3.46
C ILE A 57 7.93 10.87 3.92
N SER A 58 7.84 11.06 5.23
CA SER A 58 7.31 12.27 5.84
C SER A 58 8.35 13.39 5.72
N VAL A 59 7.95 14.56 5.23
CA VAL A 59 8.85 15.70 5.01
C VAL A 59 8.23 17.01 5.47
N ASP A 60 9.07 17.95 5.92
CA ASP A 60 8.68 19.33 6.25
C ASP A 60 8.60 20.23 5.00
N GLU A 61 8.30 21.50 5.22
CA GLU A 61 8.25 22.54 4.16
C GLU A 61 9.58 22.72 3.40
N ASN A 62 10.70 22.37 4.04
CA ASN A 62 12.04 22.41 3.46
C ASN A 62 12.46 21.07 2.83
N ARG A 63 11.54 20.11 2.70
CA ARG A 63 11.75 18.74 2.21
C ARG A 63 12.71 17.91 3.07
N LYS A 64 12.89 18.25 4.35
CA LYS A 64 13.68 17.45 5.29
C LYS A 64 12.82 16.35 5.92
N PRO A 65 13.34 15.12 6.09
CA PRO A 65 12.58 14.05 6.73
C PRO A 65 12.14 14.41 8.15
N VAL A 66 10.86 14.17 8.45
CA VAL A 66 10.25 14.41 9.77
C VAL A 66 9.91 13.09 10.42
N GLU A 67 10.13 13.01 11.74
CA GLU A 67 9.79 11.83 12.52
C GLU A 67 8.26 11.64 12.57
N LEU A 68 7.83 10.42 12.29
CA LEU A 68 6.43 10.01 12.36
C LEU A 68 6.09 9.58 13.79
N GLU A 69 4.82 9.73 14.16
CA GLU A 69 4.32 9.18 15.40
C GLU A 69 4.48 7.65 15.42
N ALA A 70 4.87 7.11 16.57
CA ALA A 70 5.03 5.67 16.73
C ALA A 70 3.68 4.96 16.54
N PHE A 71 3.61 4.10 15.53
CA PHE A 71 2.44 3.26 15.29
C PHE A 71 2.71 1.84 15.80
N THR A 72 1.79 1.32 16.61
CA THR A 72 1.80 -0.08 17.04
C THR A 72 0.54 -0.77 16.50
N PRO A 73 0.66 -1.88 15.74
CA PRO A 73 -0.50 -2.59 15.23
C PRO A 73 -1.30 -3.25 16.36
N GLU A 74 -2.58 -2.90 16.48
CA GLU A 74 -3.45 -3.40 17.56
C GLU A 74 -4.20 -4.68 17.17
N THR A 75 -4.80 -4.68 15.97
CA THR A 75 -5.58 -5.81 15.47
C THR A 75 -4.68 -6.90 14.91
N ASP A 76 -5.15 -8.15 14.91
CA ASP A 76 -4.37 -9.27 14.37
C ASP A 76 -4.08 -9.10 12.87
N GLU A 77 -5.03 -8.52 12.13
CA GLU A 77 -4.86 -8.16 10.72
C GLU A 77 -3.73 -7.13 10.53
N ASP A 78 -3.62 -6.14 11.42
CA ASP A 78 -2.54 -5.15 11.38
C ASP A 78 -1.19 -5.76 11.76
N LYS A 79 -1.16 -6.67 12.74
CA LYS A 79 0.07 -7.39 13.12
C LYS A 79 0.60 -8.25 11.99
N GLU A 80 -0.28 -8.95 11.28
CA GLU A 80 0.08 -9.75 10.10
C GLU A 80 0.63 -8.88 8.97
N ARG A 81 -0.04 -7.75 8.68
CA ARG A 81 0.45 -6.77 7.69
C ARG A 81 1.79 -6.20 8.06
N TRP A 82 1.99 -5.86 9.34
CA TRP A 82 3.26 -5.35 9.86
C TRP A 82 4.39 -6.37 9.70
N ALA A 83 4.17 -7.63 10.09
CA ALA A 83 5.14 -8.70 9.92
C ALA A 83 5.46 -8.96 8.44
N ALA A 84 4.48 -8.83 7.54
CA ALA A 84 4.71 -8.93 6.10
C ALA A 84 5.51 -7.74 5.54
N ALA A 85 5.24 -6.53 6.03
CA ALA A 85 5.96 -5.30 5.63
C ALA A 85 7.42 -5.32 6.07
N MET A 86 7.69 -5.82 7.28
CA MET A 86 9.06 -5.99 7.78
C MET A 86 9.88 -6.95 6.88
N ARG A 87 9.30 -8.08 6.47
CA ARG A 87 9.94 -9.01 5.52
C ARG A 87 10.22 -8.37 4.16
N ARG A 88 9.28 -7.56 3.63
CA ARG A 88 9.51 -6.81 2.39
C ARG A 88 10.65 -5.80 2.52
N LYS A 89 10.69 -5.07 3.63
CA LYS A 89 11.75 -4.10 3.93
C LYS A 89 13.14 -4.74 3.95
N GLU A 90 13.28 -5.91 4.55
CA GLU A 90 14.54 -6.67 4.56
C GLU A 90 15.00 -7.00 3.14
N ASN A 91 14.09 -7.45 2.27
CA ASN A 91 14.39 -7.76 0.86
C ASN A 91 14.74 -6.53 0.00
N LEU A 92 14.34 -5.32 0.42
CA LEU A 92 14.71 -4.06 -0.24
C LEU A 92 16.11 -3.58 0.15
N SER A 93 16.66 -4.09 1.27
CA SER A 93 17.98 -3.73 1.78
C SER A 93 19.10 -4.73 1.44
N ALA A 94 18.76 -5.80 0.70
CA ALA A 94 19.68 -6.81 0.16
C ALA A 94 19.92 -6.59 -1.34
#